data_AF-A0A844AR61-F1
#
_entry.id   AF-A0A844AR61-F1
#
_cell.length_a   1.000
_cell.length_b   1.000
_cell.length_c   1.000
_cell.angle_alpha   90.00
_cell.angle_beta   90.00
_cell.angle_gamma   90.00
#
_symmetry.space_group_name_H-M   'P 1'
#
loop_
_entity.id
_entity.type
_entity.pdbx_description
1 polymer ?
#
loop_
_entity_poly.entity_id
_entity_poly.type
_entity_poly.pdbx_seq_one_letter_code
_entity_poly.pdbx_strand_id
1 'polypeptide(L)'
;MAAQTRRSALSERHQKMVSTVALIMSMDSTALFEGLARCMPVWVADTTVNAPLKHVLSAERKLLSITWFPLKQGEQLGDAAVRISFSLDDHYNGDAQAEGYKTLLVFGASFASTTTAELGVLGFKHVEPAAFGFIAAK
;
A
#
# COMPACT_ATOMS: atom_id res chain seq x y z
N MET A 1 18.81 -39.82 -28.77
CA MET A 1 18.83 -39.70 -27.30
C MET A 1 18.58 -38.24 -26.95
N ALA A 2 17.34 -37.90 -26.59
CA ALA A 2 16.92 -36.54 -26.28
C ALA A 2 16.91 -36.34 -24.76
N ALA A 3 17.85 -35.57 -24.24
CA ALA A 3 17.90 -35.19 -22.83
C ALA A 3 18.35 -33.74 -22.70
N GLN A 4 17.73 -33.05 -21.75
CA GLN A 4 18.18 -31.78 -21.18
C GLN A 4 18.03 -30.52 -22.03
N THR A 5 16.79 -30.03 -22.14
CA THR A 5 16.53 -28.59 -21.99
C THR A 5 15.19 -28.35 -21.27
N ARG A 6 15.02 -28.95 -20.08
CA ARG A 6 13.95 -28.61 -19.13
C ARG A 6 14.50 -27.77 -17.98
N ARG A 7 15.16 -26.65 -18.30
CA ARG A 7 15.65 -25.67 -17.31
C ARG A 7 15.20 -24.26 -17.70
N SER A 8 13.89 -24.03 -17.76
CA SER A 8 13.37 -22.65 -17.82
C SER A 8 11.91 -22.49 -17.36
N ALA A 9 11.40 -23.38 -16.51
CA ALA A 9 10.03 -23.30 -15.98
C ALA A 9 9.98 -23.03 -14.46
N LEU A 10 11.12 -22.72 -13.84
CA LEU A 10 11.25 -22.49 -12.39
C LEU A 10 11.64 -21.06 -12.02
N SER A 11 11.74 -20.16 -13.01
CA SER A 11 12.01 -18.74 -12.80
C SER A 11 10.74 -17.86 -12.82
N GLU A 12 9.56 -18.46 -12.97
CA GLU A 12 8.24 -17.80 -12.87
C GLU A 12 7.58 -18.10 -11.52
N ARG A 13 8.40 -18.22 -10.46
CA ARG A 13 7.86 -18.33 -9.11
C ARG A 13 7.28 -16.99 -8.70
N HIS A 14 5.97 -16.85 -8.95
CA HIS A 14 5.07 -15.98 -8.20
C HIS A 14 5.66 -14.58 -7.92
N GLN A 15 5.72 -13.72 -8.94
CA GLN A 15 5.40 -12.33 -8.66
C GLN A 15 3.96 -12.35 -8.13
N LYS A 16 3.84 -12.43 -6.80
CA LYS A 16 2.58 -12.44 -6.10
C LYS A 16 1.88 -11.17 -6.55
N MET A 17 0.86 -11.30 -7.42
CA MET A 17 0.10 -10.15 -7.90
C MET A 17 -0.36 -9.40 -6.67
N VAL A 18 0.20 -8.20 -6.47
CA VAL A 18 -0.18 -7.34 -5.37
C VAL A 18 -1.52 -6.76 -5.75
N SER A 19 -2.61 -7.49 -5.49
CA SER A 19 -3.95 -6.99 -5.83
C SER A 19 -4.36 -5.85 -4.90
N THR A 20 -3.83 -5.81 -3.68
CA THR A 20 -4.26 -4.90 -2.62
C THR A 20 -3.05 -4.35 -1.88
N VAL A 21 -3.06 -3.05 -1.61
CA VAL A 21 -2.06 -2.35 -0.80
C VAL A 21 -2.78 -1.59 0.30
N ALA A 22 -2.20 -1.53 1.49
CA ALA A 22 -2.70 -0.69 2.58
C ALA A 22 -1.85 0.58 2.72
N LEU A 23 -2.49 1.74 2.85
CA LEU A 23 -1.89 3.01 3.19
C LEU A 23 -2.36 3.44 4.58
N ILE A 24 -1.44 3.54 5.53
CA ILE A 24 -1.68 3.85 6.93
C ILE A 24 -1.25 5.28 7.20
N MET A 25 -2.23 6.19 7.27
CA MET A 25 -2.03 7.57 7.67
C MET A 25 -2.00 7.71 9.19
N SER A 26 -2.88 6.98 9.88
CA SER A 26 -2.94 6.91 11.34
C SER A 26 -3.52 5.56 11.76
N MET A 27 -2.81 4.81 12.61
CA MET A 27 -3.26 3.54 13.19
C MET A 27 -2.72 3.36 14.60
N ASP A 28 -3.61 3.07 15.54
CA ASP A 28 -3.32 2.83 16.95
C ASP A 28 -3.25 1.34 17.31
N SER A 29 -3.85 0.47 16.48
CA SER A 29 -3.83 -0.98 16.69
C SER A 29 -2.59 -1.65 16.08
N THR A 30 -1.63 -1.98 16.94
CA THR A 30 -0.45 -2.78 16.57
C THR A 30 -0.82 -4.15 15.99
N ALA A 31 -1.80 -4.84 16.58
CA ALA A 31 -2.20 -6.17 16.12
C ALA A 31 -2.79 -6.14 14.70
N LEU A 32 -3.58 -5.11 14.38
CA LEU A 32 -4.09 -4.92 13.03
C LEU A 32 -2.97 -4.61 12.04
N PHE A 33 -2.04 -3.71 12.41
CA PHE A 33 -0.86 -3.41 11.60
C PHE A 33 -0.07 -4.67 11.27
N GLU A 34 0.19 -5.52 12.26
CA GLU A 34 0.92 -6.78 12.06
C GLU A 34 0.19 -7.73 11.10
N GLY A 35 -1.12 -7.86 11.25
CA GLY A 35 -1.94 -8.67 10.36
C GLY A 35 -1.86 -8.19 8.92
N LEU A 36 -2.01 -6.89 8.69
CA LEU A 36 -1.90 -6.28 7.38
C LEU A 36 -0.51 -6.50 6.77
N ALA A 37 0.56 -6.20 7.52
CA ALA A 37 1.94 -6.29 7.04
C ALA A 37 2.35 -7.70 6.61
N ARG A 38 1.78 -8.74 7.24
CA ARG A 38 2.03 -10.15 6.88
C ARG A 38 1.23 -10.59 5.65
N CYS A 39 0.13 -9.91 5.32
CA CYS A 39 -0.78 -10.31 4.25
C CYS A 39 -0.58 -9.54 2.94
N MET A 40 -0.19 -8.26 3.02
CA MET A 40 -0.10 -7.35 1.87
C MET A 40 1.01 -6.32 2.05
N PRO A 41 1.45 -5.63 0.98
CA PRO A 41 2.29 -4.45 1.13
C PRO A 41 1.60 -3.34 1.91
N VAL A 42 2.36 -2.68 2.78
CA VAL A 42 1.87 -1.63 3.65
C VAL A 42 2.74 -0.40 3.51
N TRP A 43 2.10 0.73 3.27
CA TRP A 43 2.72 2.04 3.20
C TRP A 43 2.27 2.83 4.42
N VAL A 44 3.21 3.44 5.15
CA VAL A 44 2.94 4.07 6.45
C VAL A 44 3.42 5.52 6.42
N ALA A 45 2.55 6.45 6.78
CA ALA A 45 2.93 7.83 7.02
C ALA A 45 3.75 7.93 8.31
N ASP A 46 4.87 8.63 8.26
CA ASP A 46 5.76 8.88 9.39
C ASP A 46 5.15 9.98 10.28
N THR A 47 4.23 9.54 11.14
CA THR A 47 3.53 10.38 12.11
C THR A 47 3.92 9.98 13.53
N THR A 48 3.69 10.87 14.49
CA THR A 48 3.85 10.56 15.92
C THR A 48 2.95 9.41 16.36
N VAL A 49 1.76 9.30 15.79
CA VAL A 49 0.81 8.20 16.06
C VAL A 49 1.35 6.86 15.56
N ASN A 50 1.97 6.84 14.38
CA ASN A 50 2.49 5.60 13.79
C ASN A 50 3.91 5.26 14.27
N ALA A 51 4.59 6.16 14.98
CA ALA A 51 5.96 5.95 15.46
C ALA A 51 6.17 4.62 16.21
N PRO A 52 5.24 4.16 17.09
CA PRO A 52 5.36 2.86 17.75
C PRO A 52 5.43 1.67 16.75
N LEU A 53 4.80 1.79 15.58
CA LEU A 53 4.76 0.72 14.56
C LEU A 53 6.13 0.46 13.92
N LYS A 54 7.11 1.38 14.04
CA LYS A 54 8.48 1.19 13.52
C LYS A 54 9.23 0.05 14.19
N HIS A 55 8.91 -0.23 15.45
CA HIS A 55 9.57 -1.26 16.25
C HIS A 55 8.89 -2.63 16.12
N VAL A 56 7.64 -2.61 15.65
CA VAL A 56 6.81 -3.77 15.40
C VAL A 56 7.40 -4.56 14.23
N LEU A 57 7.53 -5.87 14.39
CA LEU A 57 8.08 -6.80 13.37
C LEU A 57 9.53 -6.53 12.97
N SER A 58 10.34 -5.89 13.83
CA SER A 58 11.77 -5.61 13.55
C SER A 58 12.57 -6.86 13.15
N ALA A 59 12.29 -8.02 13.75
CA ALA A 59 12.91 -9.30 13.41
C ALA A 59 12.50 -9.85 12.03
N GLU A 60 11.26 -9.58 11.60
CA GLU A 60 10.68 -10.06 10.34
C GLU A 60 10.82 -9.03 9.20
N ARG A 61 11.32 -7.83 9.48
CA ARG A 61 11.29 -6.66 8.58
C ARG A 61 11.82 -6.93 7.17
N LYS A 62 12.81 -7.82 7.02
CA LYS A 62 13.40 -8.19 5.71
C LYS A 62 12.45 -9.02 4.83
N LEU A 63 11.43 -9.63 5.41
CA LEU A 63 10.44 -10.49 4.74
C LEU A 63 9.14 -9.74 4.41
N LEU A 64 8.97 -8.52 4.94
CA LEU A 64 7.75 -7.74 4.83
C LEU A 64 7.94 -6.57 3.87
N SER A 65 6.89 -6.24 3.13
CA SER A 65 6.88 -5.08 2.23
C SER A 65 6.27 -3.89 2.96
N ILE A 66 7.08 -3.22 3.79
CA ILE A 66 6.68 -2.03 4.56
C ILE A 66 7.51 -0.83 4.13
N THR A 67 6.84 0.22 3.66
CA THR A 67 7.47 1.47 3.20
C THR A 67 7.00 2.65 4.04
N TRP A 68 7.91 3.54 4.44
CA TRP A 68 7.61 4.69 5.29
C TRP A 68 7.73 6.01 4.51
N PHE A 69 6.81 6.95 4.74
CA PHE A 69 6.74 8.22 4.01
C PHE A 69 6.68 9.42 4.95
N PRO A 70 7.51 10.46 4.74
CA PRO A 70 7.40 11.68 5.51
C PRO A 70 6.11 12.43 5.17
N LEU A 71 5.49 13.02 6.19
CA LEU A 71 4.48 14.06 6.00
C LEU A 71 5.14 15.42 5.81
N LYS A 72 4.54 16.27 4.99
CA LYS A 72 4.94 17.68 4.92
C LYS A 72 4.39 18.42 6.14
N GLN A 73 5.13 19.43 6.60
CA GLN A 73 4.70 20.22 7.75
C GLN A 73 3.35 20.90 7.47
N GLY A 74 2.38 20.72 8.37
CA GLY A 74 1.04 21.30 8.25
C GLY A 74 0.12 20.62 7.23
N GLU A 75 0.56 19.54 6.59
CA GLU A 75 -0.24 18.78 5.63
C GLU A 75 -1.36 18.00 6.32
N GLN A 76 -2.57 18.10 5.79
CA GLN A 76 -3.70 17.32 6.27
C GLN A 76 -3.57 15.85 5.85
N LEU A 77 -4.03 14.92 6.69
CA LEU A 77 -3.89 13.49 6.42
C LEU A 77 -4.60 13.05 5.13
N GLY A 78 -5.73 13.68 4.78
CA GLY A 78 -6.43 13.41 3.51
C GLY A 78 -5.60 13.78 2.29
N ASP A 79 -5.06 15.00 2.27
CA ASP A 79 -4.21 15.49 1.17
C ASP A 79 -2.92 14.67 1.06
N ALA A 80 -2.30 14.36 2.20
CA ALA A 80 -1.15 13.47 2.25
C ALA A 80 -1.48 12.07 1.70
N ALA A 81 -2.65 11.52 2.01
CA ALA A 81 -3.07 10.21 1.51
C ALA A 81 -3.17 10.21 -0.02
N VAL A 82 -3.78 11.25 -0.60
CA VAL A 82 -3.88 11.40 -2.07
C VAL A 82 -2.50 11.52 -2.69
N ARG A 83 -1.65 12.43 -2.20
CA ARG A 83 -0.28 12.61 -2.70
C ARG A 83 0.54 11.32 -2.64
N ILE A 84 0.48 10.61 -1.52
CA ILE A 84 1.21 9.34 -1.35
C ILE A 84 0.63 8.28 -2.30
N SER A 85 -0.67 8.30 -2.57
CA SER A 85 -1.30 7.39 -3.55
C SER A 85 -0.74 7.59 -4.95
N PHE A 86 -0.41 8.81 -5.38
CA PHE A 86 0.31 9.04 -6.64
C PHE A 86 1.70 8.40 -6.64
N SER A 87 2.49 8.59 -5.58
CA SER A 87 3.82 7.95 -5.48
C SER A 87 3.73 6.43 -5.41
N LEU A 88 2.67 5.89 -4.82
CA LEU A 88 2.37 4.46 -4.78
C LEU A 88 2.01 3.96 -6.19
N ASP A 89 1.19 4.71 -6.92
CA ASP A 89 0.84 4.38 -8.30
C ASP A 89 2.06 4.39 -9.21
N ASP A 90 2.92 5.39 -9.14
CA ASP A 90 4.18 5.41 -9.88
C ASP A 90 5.07 4.20 -9.53
N HIS A 91 5.15 3.82 -8.25
CA HIS A 91 5.96 2.68 -7.80
C HIS A 91 5.47 1.33 -8.32
N TYR A 92 4.15 1.12 -8.40
CA TYR A 92 3.57 -0.17 -8.79
C TYR A 92 3.08 -0.22 -10.25
N ASN A 93 2.80 0.92 -10.88
CA ASN A 93 2.17 1.04 -12.20
C ASN A 93 2.97 1.90 -13.19
N GLY A 94 3.96 2.69 -12.76
CA GLY A 94 4.70 3.63 -13.62
C GLY A 94 5.48 3.00 -14.77
N ASP A 95 6.00 1.78 -14.58
CA ASP A 95 6.78 1.01 -15.57
C ASP A 95 6.24 -0.42 -15.78
N ALA A 96 5.01 -0.70 -15.36
CA ALA A 96 4.57 -2.07 -15.13
C ALA A 96 4.30 -2.83 -16.44
N GLN A 97 5.17 -3.80 -16.76
CA GLN A 97 4.88 -4.91 -17.69
C GLN A 97 3.88 -5.94 -17.10
N ALA A 98 3.38 -5.70 -15.88
CA ALA A 98 2.45 -6.56 -15.14
C ALA A 98 1.23 -5.76 -14.67
N GLU A 99 0.10 -6.43 -14.38
CA GLU A 99 -1.03 -5.81 -13.71
C GLU A 99 -0.60 -5.38 -12.29
N GLY A 100 -0.44 -4.08 -12.05
CA GLY A 100 -0.16 -3.58 -10.70
C GLY A 100 -1.39 -3.65 -9.79
N TYR A 101 -1.39 -2.87 -8.72
CA TYR A 101 -2.41 -3.02 -7.68
C TYR A 101 -3.79 -2.50 -8.09
N LYS A 102 -4.82 -3.20 -7.62
CA LYS A 102 -6.23 -2.96 -7.98
C LYS A 102 -7.02 -2.28 -6.86
N THR A 103 -6.58 -2.43 -5.61
CA THR A 103 -7.27 -1.90 -4.44
C THR A 103 -6.31 -1.23 -3.47
N LEU A 104 -6.67 -0.02 -3.02
CA LEU A 104 -6.01 0.71 -1.96
C LEU A 104 -6.92 0.76 -0.72
N LEU A 105 -6.42 0.28 0.41
CA LEU A 105 -7.07 0.45 1.71
C LEU A 105 -6.42 1.63 2.41
N VAL A 106 -7.15 2.71 2.68
CA VAL A 106 -6.60 3.89 3.35
C VAL A 106 -7.10 3.97 4.79
N PHE A 107 -6.17 3.88 5.74
CA PHE A 107 -6.42 3.92 7.17
C PHE A 107 -6.07 5.28 7.76
N GLY A 108 -6.97 5.85 8.57
CA GLY A 108 -6.71 7.07 9.33
C GLY A 108 -6.81 8.37 8.53
N ALA A 109 -7.31 8.33 7.30
CA ALA A 109 -7.73 9.51 6.53
C ALA A 109 -9.25 9.50 6.34
N SER A 110 -9.92 10.59 6.69
CA SER A 110 -11.37 10.70 6.57
C SER A 110 -11.78 10.89 5.11
N PHE A 111 -12.72 10.06 4.63
CA PHE A 111 -13.30 10.17 3.29
C PHE A 111 -13.87 11.58 3.02
N ALA A 112 -14.56 12.16 4.00
CA ALA A 112 -15.26 13.44 3.85
C ALA A 112 -14.30 14.65 3.74
N SER A 113 -13.08 14.52 4.28
CA SER A 113 -12.06 15.58 4.24
C SER A 113 -10.95 15.31 3.22
N THR A 114 -11.08 14.26 2.41
CA THR A 114 -10.09 13.87 1.41
C THR A 114 -10.61 14.25 0.03
N THR A 115 -9.75 14.82 -0.81
CA THR A 115 -10.07 15.13 -2.22
C THR A 115 -10.08 13.87 -3.07
N THR A 116 -11.01 12.96 -2.80
CA THR A 116 -11.07 11.62 -3.42
C THR A 116 -11.28 11.66 -4.94
N ALA A 117 -11.78 12.76 -5.48
CA ALA A 117 -11.88 12.97 -6.93
C ALA A 117 -10.53 12.85 -7.65
N GLU A 118 -9.43 13.24 -7.01
CA GLU A 118 -8.08 13.13 -7.58
C GLU A 118 -7.62 11.67 -7.73
N LEU A 119 -8.18 10.74 -6.94
CA LEU A 119 -7.90 9.32 -7.08
C LEU A 119 -8.43 8.74 -8.42
N GLY A 120 -9.42 9.40 -9.03
CA GLY A 120 -9.88 9.03 -10.37
C GLY A 120 -8.77 9.13 -11.44
N VAL A 121 -7.80 10.03 -11.26
CA VAL A 121 -6.64 10.18 -12.16
C VAL A 121 -5.76 8.92 -12.15
N LEU A 122 -5.74 8.19 -11.03
CA LEU A 122 -5.00 6.93 -10.85
C LEU A 122 -5.78 5.70 -11.39
N GLY A 123 -6.95 5.94 -11.99
CA GLY A 123 -7.83 4.91 -12.53
C GLY A 123 -8.78 4.28 -11.51
N PHE A 124 -8.87 4.80 -10.28
CA PHE A 124 -9.86 4.33 -9.31
C PHE A 124 -11.27 4.77 -9.71
N LYS A 125 -12.15 3.80 -9.97
CA LYS A 125 -13.55 4.03 -10.36
C LYS A 125 -14.51 3.95 -9.18
N HIS A 126 -14.10 3.24 -8.13
CA HIS A 126 -14.89 3.05 -6.92
C HIS A 126 -14.10 3.58 -5.74
N VAL A 127 -14.61 4.62 -5.10
CA VAL A 127 -14.05 5.14 -3.84
C VAL A 127 -15.18 5.26 -2.84
N GLU A 128 -15.06 4.55 -1.71
CA GLU A 128 -16.13 4.47 -0.72
C GLU A 128 -15.61 4.63 0.71
N PRO A 129 -16.39 5.25 1.61
CA PRO A 129 -16.03 5.38 3.01
C PRO A 129 -16.00 4.01 3.71
N ALA A 130 -15.08 3.85 4.65
CA ALA A 130 -14.98 2.68 5.52
C ALA A 130 -14.79 3.12 6.97
N ALA A 131 -15.07 2.23 7.93
CA ALA A 131 -14.93 2.54 9.36
C ALA A 131 -13.50 2.97 9.75
N PHE A 132 -12.48 2.53 8.99
CA PHE A 132 -11.08 2.84 9.21
C PHE A 132 -10.56 4.01 8.35
N GLY A 133 -11.38 4.57 7.44
CA GLY A 133 -10.97 5.58 6.47
C GLY A 133 -11.74 5.43 5.18
N PHE A 134 -11.11 4.90 4.12
CA PHE A 134 -11.78 4.63 2.86
C PHE A 134 -11.08 3.55 2.03
N ILE A 135 -11.77 3.07 1.01
CA ILE A 135 -11.28 2.09 0.04
C ILE A 135 -11.34 2.72 -1.35
N ALA A 136 -10.31 2.51 -2.16
CA ALA A 136 -10.29 2.89 -3.58
C ALA A 136 -9.98 1.67 -4.47
N ALA A 137 -10.74 1.46 -5.54
CA ALA A 137 -10.60 0.32 -6.46
C ALA A 137 -10.75 0.70 -7.95
N LYS A 138 -9.95 0.06 -8.82
CA LYS A 138 -9.85 0.33 -10.29
C LYS A 138 -10.87 -0.43 -11.14
#